data_AF-D5U1S4-F1
#
_entry.id   AF-D5U1S4-F1
#
_cell.length_a   1.000
_cell.length_b   1.000
_cell.length_c   1.000
_cell.angle_alpha   90.00
_cell.angle_beta   90.00
_cell.angle_gamma   90.00
#
_symmetry.space_group_name_H-M   'P 1'
#
loop_
_entity.id
_entity.type
_entity.pdbx_description
1 polymer ?
#
loop_
_entity_poly.entity_id
_entity_poly.type
_entity_poly.pdbx_seq_one_letter_code
_entity_poly.pdbx_strand_id
1 'polypeptide(L)'
;MSSVVIELFDEKSIGRNFQLAALASIMSEIPEELKRRILTGIATNVIQLSSEEYATISNALSSFLNDVCTEGKPVPKLYTAGSPKDKSILASAGIIGEGDKLTCQGVKNALKTLPLDKLATPVQVPMFLKTYVFSYYRHQSKIRNTRVSSLLIATVGSIISLISVLRDGRRSTEIYLIPDTSPASLELSRKVYNLFYAVRDEKVSRIQGLINNVAIELGGVSVDQAILLSLLMYVAQIKELANELSADLDTIVKADGFETFLLTRVDASGNRPLLISATPASISWILKRLGEKNSIKLLNTMSWLVSSSIKSEDSDFKNTAKSASAKCLNSFYKYMETGSLDTLVECSRDLVVVADRAGQLQGLKSVKSAGAAARETLYYITRILG
;
A
#
# COMPACT_ATOMS: atom_id res chain seq x y z
N MET A 1 -31.19 -17.90 -18.51
CA MET A 1 -29.94 -17.11 -18.56
C MET A 1 -29.20 -17.32 -17.25
N SER A 2 -27.93 -17.75 -17.30
CA SER A 2 -27.09 -17.86 -16.09
C SER A 2 -26.75 -16.45 -15.58
N SER A 3 -26.88 -16.24 -14.27
CA SER A 3 -26.46 -14.99 -13.61
C SER A 3 -25.36 -15.30 -12.60
N VAL A 4 -24.37 -14.42 -12.53
CA VAL A 4 -23.31 -14.46 -11.52
C VAL A 4 -23.72 -13.52 -10.40
N VAL A 5 -23.64 -14.00 -9.16
CA VAL A 5 -23.93 -13.18 -7.99
C VAL A 5 -22.64 -12.99 -7.21
N ILE A 6 -22.33 -11.75 -6.86
CA ILE A 6 -21.25 -11.38 -5.94
C ILE A 6 -21.92 -10.92 -4.64
N GLU A 7 -21.76 -11.72 -3.60
CA GLU A 7 -22.20 -11.42 -2.24
C GLU A 7 -21.09 -10.62 -1.54
N LEU A 8 -21.41 -9.42 -1.09
CA LEU A 8 -20.45 -8.63 -0.33
C LEU A 8 -20.37 -9.15 1.09
N PHE A 9 -19.14 -9.26 1.60
CA PHE A 9 -18.93 -9.63 2.99
C PHE A 9 -19.48 -8.56 3.94
N ASP A 10 -19.58 -8.95 5.22
CA ASP A 10 -19.99 -8.07 6.31
C ASP A 10 -19.14 -6.79 6.34
N GLU A 11 -19.80 -5.65 6.56
CA GLU A 11 -19.19 -4.31 6.67
C GLU A 11 -18.00 -4.23 7.61
N LYS A 12 -17.98 -5.08 8.63
CA LYS A 12 -16.93 -5.09 9.64
C LYS A 12 -15.74 -5.98 9.26
N SER A 13 -15.83 -6.73 8.17
CA SER A 13 -14.79 -7.65 7.72
C SER A 13 -13.82 -6.99 6.73
N ILE A 14 -12.54 -7.30 6.85
CA ILE A 14 -11.53 -6.83 5.89
C ILE A 14 -11.79 -7.40 4.47
N GLY A 15 -12.48 -8.55 4.37
CA GLY A 15 -12.84 -9.11 3.08
C GLY A 15 -13.74 -8.20 2.27
N ARG A 16 -14.69 -7.50 2.89
CA ARG A 16 -15.53 -6.53 2.18
C ARG A 16 -14.68 -5.40 1.60
N ASN A 17 -13.80 -4.85 2.43
CA ASN A 17 -12.86 -3.80 2.05
C ASN A 17 -12.01 -4.21 0.84
N PHE A 18 -11.55 -5.46 0.78
CA PHE A 18 -10.88 -5.97 -0.42
C PHE A 18 -11.82 -6.09 -1.63
N GLN A 19 -13.03 -6.62 -1.46
CA GLN A 19 -13.98 -6.67 -2.58
C GLN A 19 -14.22 -5.28 -3.20
N LEU A 20 -14.33 -4.26 -2.35
CA LEU A 20 -14.53 -2.89 -2.76
C LEU A 20 -13.27 -2.29 -3.40
N ALA A 21 -12.07 -2.59 -2.89
CA ALA A 21 -10.82 -2.23 -3.55
C ALA A 21 -10.74 -2.77 -4.99
N ALA A 22 -11.12 -4.03 -5.21
CA ALA A 22 -11.15 -4.63 -6.55
C ALA A 22 -12.16 -3.91 -7.46
N LEU A 23 -13.41 -3.79 -7.03
CA LEU A 23 -14.46 -3.19 -7.85
C LEU A 23 -14.17 -1.71 -8.14
N ALA A 24 -13.70 -0.95 -7.15
CA ALA A 24 -13.34 0.46 -7.32
C ALA A 24 -12.19 0.65 -8.31
N SER A 25 -11.23 -0.29 -8.35
CA SER A 25 -10.08 -0.21 -9.25
C SER A 25 -10.42 -0.32 -10.75
N ILE A 26 -11.66 -0.69 -11.10
CA ILE A 26 -12.11 -0.80 -12.49
C ILE A 26 -13.27 0.14 -12.82
N MET A 27 -13.71 0.98 -11.87
CA MET A 27 -14.89 1.84 -12.04
C MET A 27 -14.76 2.80 -13.22
N SER A 28 -13.55 3.23 -13.58
CA SER A 28 -13.32 4.11 -14.74
C SER A 28 -13.36 3.38 -16.08
N GLU A 29 -13.27 2.04 -16.11
CA GLU A 29 -13.10 1.23 -17.32
C GLU A 29 -14.37 0.47 -17.75
N ILE A 30 -15.42 0.47 -16.92
CA ILE A 30 -16.66 -0.25 -17.17
C ILE A 30 -17.80 0.69 -17.61
N PRO A 31 -18.84 0.19 -18.31
CA PRO A 31 -20.00 0.99 -18.70
C PRO A 31 -20.78 1.57 -17.52
N GLU A 32 -21.38 2.75 -17.70
CA GLU A 32 -22.15 3.45 -16.66
C GLU A 32 -23.28 2.62 -16.05
N GLU A 33 -23.96 1.81 -16.84
CA GLU A 33 -25.01 0.91 -16.34
C GLU A 33 -24.45 -0.11 -15.33
N LEU A 34 -23.29 -0.68 -15.63
CA LEU A 34 -22.60 -1.63 -14.78
C LEU A 34 -22.05 -0.96 -13.51
N LYS A 35 -21.56 0.29 -13.61
CA LYS A 35 -21.19 1.10 -12.43
C LYS A 35 -22.38 1.27 -11.50
N ARG A 36 -23.53 1.70 -12.01
CA ARG A 36 -24.76 1.85 -11.21
C ARG A 36 -25.19 0.54 -10.56
N ARG A 37 -25.07 -0.58 -11.28
CA ARG A 37 -25.36 -1.92 -10.74
C ARG A 37 -24.46 -2.25 -9.55
N ILE A 38 -23.15 -2.01 -9.68
CA ILE A 38 -22.20 -2.25 -8.59
C ILE A 38 -22.51 -1.33 -7.41
N LEU A 39 -22.70 -0.02 -7.63
CA LEU A 39 -23.03 0.94 -6.56
C LEU A 39 -24.32 0.55 -5.81
N THR A 40 -25.35 0.12 -6.54
CA THR A 40 -26.60 -0.40 -5.95
C THR A 40 -26.35 -1.69 -5.16
N GLY A 41 -25.51 -2.57 -5.69
CA GLY A 41 -25.12 -3.81 -5.01
C GLY A 41 -24.26 -3.59 -3.78
N ILE A 42 -23.48 -2.50 -3.72
CA ILE A 42 -22.75 -2.08 -2.51
C ILE A 42 -23.74 -1.73 -1.39
N ALA A 43 -24.79 -0.99 -1.70
CA ALA A 43 -25.83 -0.63 -0.73
C ALA A 43 -26.69 -1.83 -0.29
N THR A 44 -26.92 -2.80 -1.19
CA THR A 44 -27.78 -3.98 -0.92
C THR A 44 -27.00 -5.25 -0.53
N ASN A 45 -25.67 -5.18 -0.49
CA ASN A 45 -24.74 -6.28 -0.24
C ASN A 45 -24.74 -7.41 -1.29
N VAL A 46 -25.43 -7.24 -2.41
CA VAL A 46 -25.54 -8.24 -3.46
C VAL A 46 -25.45 -7.57 -4.83
N ILE A 47 -24.47 -7.97 -5.63
CA ILE A 47 -24.34 -7.54 -7.03
C ILE A 47 -24.72 -8.73 -7.91
N GLN A 48 -25.85 -8.62 -8.61
CA GLN A 48 -26.28 -9.63 -9.58
C GLN A 48 -25.92 -9.16 -10.99
N LEU A 49 -25.24 -10.02 -11.73
CA LEU A 49 -24.68 -9.75 -13.04
C LEU A 49 -25.12 -10.83 -14.03
N SER A 50 -25.37 -10.44 -15.27
CA SER A 50 -25.38 -11.36 -16.39
C SER A 50 -23.97 -11.93 -16.63
N SER A 51 -23.91 -13.02 -17.40
CA SER A 51 -22.62 -13.62 -17.81
C SER A 51 -21.74 -12.62 -18.56
N GLU A 52 -22.32 -11.77 -19.39
CA GLU A 52 -21.61 -10.75 -20.18
C GLU A 52 -21.07 -9.65 -19.28
N GLU A 53 -21.87 -9.11 -18.36
CA GLU A 53 -21.42 -8.10 -17.40
C GLU A 53 -20.30 -8.63 -16.51
N TYR A 54 -20.40 -9.88 -16.05
CA TYR A 54 -19.32 -10.51 -15.28
C TYR A 54 -18.05 -10.65 -16.12
N ALA A 55 -18.15 -11.02 -17.41
CA ALA A 55 -17.00 -11.08 -18.30
C ALA A 55 -16.34 -9.71 -18.48
N THR A 56 -17.12 -8.63 -18.57
CA THR A 56 -16.60 -7.25 -18.59
C THR A 56 -15.81 -6.93 -17.31
N ILE A 57 -16.36 -7.21 -16.12
CA ILE A 57 -15.67 -7.02 -14.84
C ILE A 57 -14.39 -7.84 -14.78
N SER A 58 -14.47 -9.12 -15.13
CA SER A 58 -13.34 -10.05 -15.07
C SER A 58 -12.20 -9.60 -15.99
N ASN A 59 -12.52 -9.16 -17.21
CA ASN A 59 -11.54 -8.66 -18.16
C ASN A 59 -10.89 -7.36 -17.67
N ALA A 60 -11.66 -6.41 -17.13
CA ALA A 60 -11.12 -5.18 -16.56
C ALA A 60 -10.19 -5.46 -15.37
N LEU A 61 -10.59 -6.33 -14.44
CA LEU A 61 -9.75 -6.73 -13.31
C LEU A 61 -8.49 -7.46 -13.77
N SER A 62 -8.61 -8.38 -14.72
CA SER A 62 -7.44 -9.08 -15.26
C SER A 62 -6.50 -8.14 -16.00
N SER A 63 -7.03 -7.12 -16.70
CA SER A 63 -6.23 -6.10 -17.36
C SER A 63 -5.45 -5.31 -16.33
N PHE A 64 -6.13 -4.82 -15.28
CA PHE A 64 -5.49 -4.05 -14.22
C PHE A 64 -4.45 -4.86 -13.46
N LEU A 65 -4.70 -6.16 -13.21
CA LEU A 65 -3.71 -7.05 -12.62
C LEU A 65 -2.44 -7.21 -13.48
N ASN A 66 -2.45 -6.91 -14.79
CA ASN A 66 -1.20 -6.87 -15.56
C ASN A 66 -0.28 -5.75 -15.08
N ASP A 67 -0.85 -4.59 -14.72
CA ASP A 67 -0.09 -3.44 -14.23
C ASP A 67 0.35 -3.62 -12.78
N VAL A 68 -0.52 -4.23 -11.98
CA VAL A 68 -0.30 -4.44 -10.55
C VAL A 68 0.76 -5.53 -10.29
N CYS A 69 0.79 -6.57 -11.09
CA CYS A 69 1.56 -7.79 -10.82
C CYS A 69 2.97 -7.77 -11.42
N THR A 70 3.76 -6.77 -11.03
CA THR A 70 5.18 -6.65 -11.40
C THR A 70 6.08 -7.61 -10.60
N GLU A 71 7.25 -7.92 -11.15
CA GLU A 71 8.20 -8.84 -10.52
C GLU A 71 8.61 -8.36 -9.12
N GLY A 72 8.50 -9.23 -8.12
CA GLY A 72 8.85 -8.93 -6.73
C GLY A 72 7.75 -8.24 -5.91
N LYS A 73 6.54 -8.07 -6.46
CA LYS A 73 5.37 -7.66 -5.67
C LYS A 73 5.05 -8.72 -4.60
N PRO A 74 4.82 -8.33 -3.33
CA PRO A 74 4.38 -9.25 -2.30
C PRO A 74 2.95 -9.72 -2.58
N VAL A 75 2.65 -10.95 -2.15
CA VAL A 75 1.32 -11.55 -2.23
C VAL A 75 0.77 -11.71 -0.81
N PRO A 76 -0.52 -11.40 -0.57
CA PRO A 76 -1.11 -11.46 0.76
C PRO A 76 -1.13 -12.89 1.32
N LYS A 77 -0.97 -13.04 2.64
CA LYS A 77 -1.04 -14.31 3.39
C LYS A 77 -2.45 -14.88 3.52
N LEU A 78 -3.42 -14.38 2.77
CA LEU A 78 -4.77 -14.90 2.61
C LEU A 78 -4.83 -16.45 2.58
N TYR A 79 -3.82 -17.08 1.99
CA TYR A 79 -3.72 -18.52 1.75
C TYR A 79 -2.94 -19.32 2.83
N THR A 80 -2.33 -18.65 3.83
CA THR A 80 -1.52 -19.30 4.90
C THR A 80 -1.92 -18.89 6.32
N ALA A 81 -2.80 -17.90 6.44
CA ALA A 81 -3.23 -17.29 7.70
C ALA A 81 -3.93 -18.24 8.67
N GLY A 82 -4.50 -19.37 8.23
CA GLY A 82 -5.39 -20.20 9.04
C GLY A 82 -5.00 -21.66 9.20
N SER A 83 -3.70 -22.03 9.13
CA SER A 83 -3.23 -23.42 8.96
C SER A 83 -3.47 -23.92 7.50
N PRO A 84 -3.07 -25.12 7.04
CA PRO A 84 -3.21 -25.58 5.64
C PRO A 84 -4.63 -25.49 5.05
N LYS A 85 -5.65 -25.29 5.89
CA LYS A 85 -7.05 -25.17 5.51
C LYS A 85 -7.33 -23.97 4.59
N ASP A 86 -6.76 -22.80 4.85
CA ASP A 86 -7.02 -21.61 4.00
C ASP A 86 -6.50 -21.82 2.57
N LYS A 87 -5.37 -22.53 2.41
CA LYS A 87 -4.86 -22.97 1.11
C LYS A 87 -5.85 -23.90 0.40
N SER A 88 -6.37 -24.91 1.12
CA SER A 88 -7.35 -25.85 0.56
C SER A 88 -8.66 -25.16 0.15
N ILE A 89 -9.07 -24.11 0.86
CA ILE A 89 -10.25 -23.30 0.51
C ILE A 89 -10.05 -22.66 -0.88
N LEU A 90 -8.94 -21.96 -1.10
CA LEU A 90 -8.64 -21.32 -2.38
C LEU A 90 -8.43 -22.33 -3.52
N ALA A 91 -7.81 -23.47 -3.23
CA ALA A 91 -7.64 -24.55 -4.19
C ALA A 91 -8.98 -25.16 -4.59
N SER A 92 -9.85 -25.47 -3.62
CA SER A 92 -11.19 -26.00 -3.87
C SER A 92 -12.08 -25.02 -4.64
N ALA A 93 -11.86 -23.71 -4.48
CA ALA A 93 -12.52 -22.66 -5.25
C ALA A 93 -12.00 -22.58 -6.70
N GLY A 94 -10.86 -23.21 -7.01
CA GLY A 94 -10.18 -23.10 -8.31
C GLY A 94 -9.46 -21.77 -8.52
N ILE A 95 -9.21 -21.00 -7.44
CA ILE A 95 -8.48 -19.73 -7.49
C ILE A 95 -6.96 -19.97 -7.58
N ILE A 96 -6.49 -21.09 -7.00
CA ILE A 96 -5.12 -21.60 -7.10
C ILE A 96 -5.17 -23.10 -7.43
N GLY A 97 -4.09 -23.65 -7.97
CA GLY A 97 -3.95 -25.11 -8.13
C GLY A 97 -3.77 -25.83 -6.80
N GLU A 98 -4.06 -27.13 -6.77
CA GLU A 98 -3.76 -27.96 -5.60
C GLU A 98 -2.25 -27.96 -5.33
N GLY A 99 -1.85 -27.70 -4.09
CA GLY A 99 -0.43 -27.60 -3.74
C GLY A 99 0.25 -26.29 -4.13
N ASP A 100 -0.39 -25.43 -4.93
CA ASP A 100 0.19 -24.16 -5.39
C ASP A 100 0.13 -23.05 -4.35
N LYS A 101 1.01 -22.05 -4.51
CA LYS A 101 0.93 -20.80 -3.75
C LYS A 101 0.00 -19.83 -4.46
N LEU A 102 -0.58 -18.90 -3.70
CA LEU A 102 -1.26 -17.76 -4.30
C LEU A 102 -0.24 -16.97 -5.14
N THR A 103 -0.57 -16.75 -6.41
CA THR A 103 0.21 -15.94 -7.32
C THR A 103 -0.71 -15.02 -8.09
N CYS A 104 -0.19 -13.86 -8.48
CA CYS A 104 -0.85 -12.94 -9.38
C CYS A 104 -1.34 -13.62 -10.67
N GLN A 105 -0.48 -14.42 -11.31
CA GLN A 105 -0.83 -15.11 -12.55
C GLN A 105 -1.92 -16.17 -12.33
N GLY A 106 -1.89 -16.90 -11.22
CA GLY A 106 -2.95 -17.85 -10.86
C GLY A 106 -4.32 -17.17 -10.73
N VAL A 107 -4.38 -16.04 -10.02
CA VAL A 107 -5.63 -15.27 -9.85
C VAL A 107 -6.12 -14.69 -11.17
N LYS A 108 -5.22 -14.18 -12.02
CA LYS A 108 -5.57 -13.71 -13.37
C LYS A 108 -6.14 -14.84 -14.24
N ASN A 109 -5.54 -16.02 -14.18
CA ASN A 109 -6.06 -17.19 -14.88
C ASN A 109 -7.46 -17.55 -14.36
N ALA A 110 -7.64 -17.61 -13.04
CA ALA A 110 -8.92 -17.91 -12.41
C ALA A 110 -10.04 -16.93 -12.82
N LEU A 111 -9.75 -15.63 -12.94
CA LEU A 111 -10.69 -14.64 -13.46
C LEU A 111 -11.21 -15.00 -14.86
N LYS A 112 -10.34 -15.50 -15.74
CA LYS A 112 -10.67 -15.78 -17.14
C LYS A 112 -11.24 -17.18 -17.38
N THR A 113 -10.84 -18.18 -16.60
CA THR A 113 -11.06 -19.59 -16.94
C THR A 113 -12.07 -20.30 -16.03
N LEU A 114 -12.45 -19.72 -14.88
CA LEU A 114 -13.44 -20.36 -14.02
C LEU A 114 -14.82 -20.36 -14.67
N PRO A 115 -15.48 -21.52 -14.81
CA PRO A 115 -16.78 -21.60 -15.44
C PRO A 115 -17.88 -21.06 -14.50
N LEU A 116 -19.00 -20.64 -15.08
CA LEU A 116 -20.07 -19.92 -14.36
C LEU A 116 -20.71 -20.74 -13.23
N ASP A 117 -20.85 -22.04 -13.41
CA ASP A 117 -21.31 -22.99 -12.39
C ASP A 117 -20.36 -23.05 -11.19
N LYS A 118 -19.05 -23.02 -11.45
CA LYS A 118 -18.03 -22.97 -10.39
C LYS A 118 -18.10 -21.66 -9.62
N LEU A 119 -18.30 -20.53 -10.30
CA LEU A 119 -18.44 -19.22 -9.66
C LEU A 119 -19.64 -19.15 -8.70
N ALA A 120 -20.71 -19.90 -8.98
CA ALA A 120 -21.90 -19.98 -8.14
C ALA A 120 -21.74 -20.93 -6.93
N THR A 121 -20.69 -21.76 -6.91
CA THR A 121 -20.50 -22.79 -5.87
C THR A 121 -20.22 -22.14 -4.50
N PRO A 122 -20.89 -22.59 -3.42
CA PRO A 122 -20.54 -22.16 -2.07
C PRO A 122 -19.18 -22.69 -1.63
N VAL A 123 -18.37 -21.83 -1.01
CA VAL A 123 -17.05 -22.16 -0.47
C VAL A 123 -16.87 -21.49 0.89
N GLN A 124 -16.06 -22.10 1.76
CA GLN A 124 -15.72 -21.49 3.05
C GLN A 124 -14.93 -20.19 2.84
N VAL A 125 -15.05 -19.27 3.79
CA VAL A 125 -14.30 -18.01 3.77
C VAL A 125 -12.96 -18.19 4.51
N PRO A 126 -11.79 -17.88 3.90
CA PRO A 126 -10.50 -17.90 4.57
C PRO A 126 -10.47 -17.06 5.85
N MET A 127 -9.66 -17.46 6.83
CA MET A 127 -9.63 -16.78 8.12
C MET A 127 -9.20 -15.32 8.00
N PHE A 128 -8.27 -15.02 7.10
CA PHE A 128 -7.80 -13.66 6.85
C PHE A 128 -8.94 -12.71 6.47
N LEU A 129 -9.84 -13.12 5.58
CA LEU A 129 -10.97 -12.28 5.13
C LEU A 129 -12.00 -12.02 6.24
N LYS A 130 -12.05 -12.88 7.25
CA LYS A 130 -12.90 -12.72 8.44
C LYS A 130 -12.31 -11.77 9.47
N THR A 131 -11.09 -11.29 9.28
CA THR A 131 -10.44 -10.36 10.22
C THR A 131 -11.29 -9.10 10.32
N TYR A 132 -11.62 -8.72 11.55
CA TYR A 132 -12.46 -7.57 11.82
C TYR A 132 -11.66 -6.28 11.77
N VAL A 133 -12.21 -5.27 11.07
CA VAL A 133 -11.65 -3.92 10.98
C VAL A 133 -11.87 -3.13 12.30
N PHE A 134 -12.79 -3.59 13.16
CA PHE A 134 -13.02 -3.03 14.50
C PHE A 134 -12.72 -4.06 15.58
N SER A 135 -11.65 -3.84 16.37
CA SER A 135 -11.19 -4.75 17.42
C SER A 135 -12.17 -4.95 18.58
N TYR A 136 -13.11 -4.02 18.77
CA TYR A 136 -14.00 -3.99 19.93
C TYR A 136 -15.11 -5.05 19.89
N TYR A 137 -15.43 -5.60 18.73
CA TYR A 137 -16.46 -6.63 18.59
C TYR A 137 -15.82 -7.97 18.27
N ARG A 138 -15.63 -8.82 19.28
CA ARG A 138 -15.43 -10.28 19.11
C ARG A 138 -16.72 -10.94 18.58
N HIS A 139 -17.40 -10.35 17.61
CA HIS A 139 -18.47 -11.05 16.92
C HIS A 139 -17.86 -12.12 16.03
N GLN A 140 -18.41 -13.33 16.09
CA GLN A 140 -18.11 -14.35 15.10
C GLN A 140 -18.90 -13.99 13.85
N SER A 141 -18.24 -13.85 12.70
CA SER A 141 -18.99 -13.57 11.48
C SER A 141 -19.91 -14.76 11.25
N LYS A 142 -21.20 -14.50 11.00
CA LYS A 142 -22.15 -15.57 10.70
C LYS A 142 -21.90 -16.17 9.30
N ILE A 143 -21.12 -15.47 8.47
CA ILE A 143 -20.77 -15.89 7.10
C ILE A 143 -19.65 -16.93 7.17
N ARG A 144 -20.05 -18.21 7.27
CA ARG A 144 -19.12 -19.34 7.15
C ARG A 144 -18.75 -19.62 5.70
N ASN A 145 -19.72 -19.47 4.81
CA ASN A 145 -19.61 -19.76 3.38
C ASN A 145 -19.99 -18.52 2.55
N THR A 146 -19.45 -18.44 1.34
CA THR A 146 -19.71 -17.42 0.32
C THR A 146 -19.65 -18.06 -1.05
N ARG A 147 -20.06 -17.36 -2.11
CA ARG A 147 -19.82 -17.83 -3.49
C ARG A 147 -18.36 -17.69 -3.91
N VAL A 148 -17.87 -18.59 -4.77
CA VAL A 148 -16.52 -18.53 -5.36
C VAL A 148 -16.27 -17.18 -6.04
N SER A 149 -17.26 -16.63 -6.76
CA SER A 149 -17.20 -15.27 -7.35
C SER A 149 -16.81 -14.20 -6.31
N SER A 150 -17.41 -14.27 -5.12
CA SER A 150 -17.23 -13.28 -4.05
C SER A 150 -15.85 -13.39 -3.42
N LEU A 151 -15.40 -14.64 -3.23
CA LEU A 151 -14.04 -14.95 -2.74
C LEU A 151 -12.97 -14.53 -3.75
N LEU A 152 -13.21 -14.75 -5.05
CA LEU A 152 -12.29 -14.34 -6.12
C LEU A 152 -12.11 -12.83 -6.16
N ILE A 153 -13.20 -12.06 -6.13
CA ILE A 153 -13.16 -10.59 -6.10
C ILE A 153 -12.42 -10.08 -4.86
N ALA A 154 -12.65 -10.67 -3.69
CA ALA A 154 -11.90 -10.33 -2.47
C ALA A 154 -10.41 -10.67 -2.58
N THR A 155 -10.07 -11.79 -3.21
CA THR A 155 -8.68 -12.19 -3.44
C THR A 155 -7.97 -11.19 -4.35
N VAL A 156 -8.62 -10.80 -5.46
CA VAL A 156 -8.10 -9.76 -6.37
C VAL A 156 -7.87 -8.46 -5.63
N GLY A 157 -8.84 -8.03 -4.83
CA GLY A 157 -8.74 -6.79 -4.06
C GLY A 157 -7.65 -6.81 -2.98
N SER A 158 -7.42 -7.96 -2.34
CA SER A 158 -6.31 -8.11 -1.39
C SER A 158 -4.95 -7.97 -2.06
N ILE A 159 -4.81 -8.42 -3.31
CA ILE A 159 -3.59 -8.22 -4.10
C ILE A 159 -3.45 -6.75 -4.49
N ILE A 160 -4.52 -6.11 -4.99
CA ILE A 160 -4.53 -4.71 -5.42
C ILE A 160 -4.29 -3.74 -4.27
N SER A 161 -4.71 -4.06 -3.04
CA SER A 161 -4.55 -3.14 -1.91
C SER A 161 -3.24 -3.33 -1.16
N LEU A 162 -2.55 -4.46 -1.32
CA LEU A 162 -1.29 -4.73 -0.61
C LEU A 162 -0.17 -3.84 -1.14
N ILE A 163 0.33 -2.94 -0.30
CA ILE A 163 1.42 -2.01 -0.64
C ILE A 163 2.77 -2.44 -0.06
N SER A 164 2.79 -3.17 1.07
CA SER A 164 4.03 -3.64 1.67
C SER A 164 3.83 -4.81 2.63
N VAL A 165 4.90 -5.58 2.84
CA VAL A 165 5.01 -6.61 3.88
C VAL A 165 6.30 -6.36 4.66
N LEU A 166 6.14 -5.96 5.92
CA LEU A 166 7.24 -5.78 6.87
C LEU A 166 7.56 -7.11 7.52
N ARG A 167 8.84 -7.48 7.52
CA ARG A 167 9.35 -8.66 8.24
C ARG A 167 10.36 -8.21 9.28
N ASP A 168 10.01 -8.43 10.54
CA ASP A 168 10.89 -8.18 11.69
C ASP A 168 11.05 -9.50 12.48
N GLY A 169 12.16 -10.19 12.20
CA GLY A 169 12.42 -11.54 12.70
C GLY A 169 11.29 -12.51 12.32
N ARG A 170 10.53 -12.97 13.32
CA ARG A 170 9.38 -13.89 13.12
C ARG A 170 8.06 -13.18 12.88
N ARG A 171 7.99 -11.86 13.09
CA ARG A 171 6.79 -11.07 12.86
C ARG A 171 6.70 -10.62 11.40
N SER A 172 5.50 -10.68 10.85
CA SER A 172 5.15 -10.33 9.48
C SER A 172 3.91 -9.46 9.51
N THR A 173 4.07 -8.17 9.25
CA THR A 173 2.96 -7.22 9.17
C THR A 173 2.67 -6.89 7.72
N GLU A 174 1.44 -7.08 7.29
CA GLU A 174 0.97 -6.70 5.96
C GLU A 174 0.31 -5.33 6.03
N ILE A 175 0.64 -4.47 5.06
CA ILE A 175 0.17 -3.09 4.99
C ILE A 175 -0.64 -2.94 3.71
N TYR A 176 -1.90 -2.56 3.88
CA TYR A 176 -2.86 -2.39 2.82
C TYR A 176 -3.32 -0.93 2.72
N LEU A 177 -3.56 -0.46 1.50
CA LEU A 177 -4.26 0.79 1.23
C LEU A 177 -5.62 0.45 0.60
N ILE A 178 -6.70 0.75 1.32
CA ILE A 178 -8.05 0.30 0.98
C ILE A 178 -8.96 1.53 0.87
N PRO A 179 -9.81 1.67 -0.17
CA PRO A 179 -10.81 2.74 -0.18
C PRO A 179 -11.75 2.63 1.03
N ASP A 180 -12.11 3.77 1.61
CA ASP A 180 -13.08 3.86 2.71
C ASP A 180 -14.53 3.63 2.26
N THR A 181 -14.73 3.38 0.96
CA THR A 181 -16.01 3.06 0.30
C THR A 181 -16.93 4.26 0.07
N SER A 182 -16.49 5.46 0.41
CA SER A 182 -17.14 6.71 0.01
C SER A 182 -17.17 6.86 -1.52
N PRO A 183 -18.15 7.57 -2.10
CA PRO A 183 -18.17 7.86 -3.54
C PRO A 183 -16.84 8.45 -4.04
N ALA A 184 -16.22 9.34 -3.26
CA ALA A 184 -14.92 9.92 -3.57
C ALA A 184 -13.80 8.86 -3.66
N SER A 185 -13.72 7.95 -2.69
CA SER A 185 -12.72 6.87 -2.73
C SER A 185 -12.92 5.95 -3.94
N LEU A 186 -14.17 5.67 -4.32
CA LEU A 186 -14.50 4.80 -5.45
C LEU A 186 -14.08 5.43 -6.78
N GLU A 187 -14.30 6.73 -6.95
CA GLU A 187 -13.90 7.47 -8.14
C GLU A 187 -12.38 7.63 -8.26
N LEU A 188 -11.69 7.85 -7.14
CA LEU A 188 -10.24 8.08 -7.11
C LEU A 188 -9.43 6.78 -7.09
N SER A 189 -10.03 5.63 -6.78
CA SER A 189 -9.34 4.35 -6.59
C SER A 189 -8.43 3.96 -7.75
N ARG A 190 -8.89 4.12 -9.00
CA ARG A 190 -8.04 3.78 -10.14
C ARG A 190 -6.77 4.61 -10.17
N LYS A 191 -6.89 5.92 -10.00
CA LYS A 191 -5.76 6.86 -10.02
C LYS A 191 -4.80 6.56 -8.87
N VAL A 192 -5.33 6.35 -7.66
CA VAL A 192 -4.52 6.04 -6.48
C VAL A 192 -3.74 4.73 -6.69
N TYR A 193 -4.40 3.65 -7.11
CA TYR A 193 -3.70 2.39 -7.34
C TYR A 193 -2.75 2.45 -8.54
N ASN A 194 -3.09 3.18 -9.61
CA ASN A 194 -2.15 3.45 -10.70
C ASN A 194 -0.88 4.10 -10.16
N LEU A 195 -0.97 5.12 -9.28
CA LEU A 195 0.21 5.75 -8.67
C LEU A 195 1.07 4.74 -7.90
N PHE A 196 0.47 3.89 -7.07
CA PHE A 196 1.21 2.92 -6.25
C PHE A 196 1.81 1.75 -7.03
N TYR A 197 1.31 1.48 -8.24
CA TYR A 197 1.81 0.44 -9.12
C TYR A 197 2.50 0.97 -10.38
N ALA A 198 2.70 2.28 -10.45
CA ALA A 198 3.37 2.99 -11.53
C ALA A 198 4.87 2.71 -11.68
N VAL A 199 5.40 1.64 -11.09
CA VAL A 199 6.83 1.33 -11.13
C VAL A 199 7.20 0.71 -12.49
N ARG A 200 7.05 1.51 -13.55
CA ARG A 200 7.65 1.32 -14.87
C ARG A 200 8.92 2.17 -15.04
N ASP A 201 9.18 3.11 -14.13
CA ASP A 201 10.43 3.87 -14.07
C ASP A 201 11.31 3.32 -12.92
N GLU A 202 12.48 2.79 -13.27
CA GLU A 202 13.48 2.26 -12.33
C GLU A 202 14.00 3.33 -11.34
N LYS A 203 13.81 4.62 -11.64
CA LYS A 203 14.20 5.74 -10.78
C LYS A 203 13.28 5.94 -9.59
N VAL A 204 12.03 5.47 -9.66
CA VAL A 204 11.08 5.54 -8.54
C VAL A 204 11.29 4.32 -7.65
N SER A 205 11.64 4.58 -6.38
CA SER A 205 11.80 3.51 -5.40
C SER A 205 10.46 2.83 -5.18
N ARG A 206 10.45 1.49 -5.15
CA ARG A 206 9.23 0.74 -4.79
C ARG A 206 8.79 1.14 -3.38
N ILE A 207 7.51 1.45 -3.20
CA ILE A 207 6.96 1.84 -1.89
C ILE A 207 7.29 0.82 -0.79
N GLN A 208 7.23 -0.48 -1.11
CA GLN A 208 7.64 -1.55 -0.20
C GLN A 208 9.10 -1.40 0.26
N GLY A 209 10.01 -1.08 -0.67
CA GLY A 209 11.43 -0.88 -0.38
C GLY A 209 11.66 0.33 0.52
N LEU A 210 10.96 1.44 0.26
CA LEU A 210 11.02 2.64 1.11
C LEU A 210 10.54 2.33 2.53
N ILE A 211 9.38 1.68 2.66
CA ILE A 211 8.81 1.30 3.96
C ILE A 211 9.79 0.39 4.74
N ASN A 212 10.38 -0.61 4.08
CA ASN A 212 11.37 -1.50 4.72
C ASN A 212 12.64 -0.73 5.13
N ASN A 213 13.13 0.16 4.27
CA ASN A 213 14.34 0.93 4.54
C ASN A 213 14.14 1.84 5.76
N VAL A 214 13.00 2.53 5.87
CA VAL A 214 12.73 3.45 6.98
C VAL A 214 12.38 2.70 8.26
N ALA A 215 11.48 1.72 8.20
CA ALA A 215 10.96 1.04 9.39
C ALA A 215 11.96 0.03 9.99
N ILE A 216 12.73 -0.68 9.16
CA ILE A 216 13.55 -1.83 9.57
C ILE A 216 15.04 -1.51 9.44
N GLU A 217 15.50 -1.15 8.23
CA GLU A 217 16.95 -1.05 8.00
C GLU A 217 17.58 0.17 8.65
N LEU A 218 16.89 1.31 8.62
CA LEU A 218 17.31 2.53 9.31
C LEU A 218 17.16 2.37 10.83
N GLY A 219 15.99 1.91 11.27
CA GLY A 219 15.63 1.78 12.68
C GLY A 219 15.46 3.14 13.38
N GLY A 220 14.83 3.16 14.56
CA GLY A 220 14.65 4.38 15.35
C GLY A 220 13.49 5.30 14.90
N VAL A 221 12.69 4.87 13.93
CA VAL A 221 11.43 5.51 13.52
C VAL A 221 10.29 4.53 13.80
N SER A 222 9.18 4.98 14.38
CA SER A 222 8.04 4.08 14.64
C SER A 222 7.43 3.58 13.32
N VAL A 223 6.83 2.39 13.31
CA VAL A 223 6.25 1.79 12.09
C VAL A 223 5.20 2.71 11.45
N ASP A 224 4.35 3.37 12.25
CA ASP A 224 3.34 4.29 11.74
C ASP A 224 3.96 5.50 11.05
N GLN A 225 4.95 6.14 11.68
CA GLN A 225 5.69 7.24 11.06
C GLN A 225 6.45 6.80 9.81
N ALA A 226 7.07 5.62 9.85
CA ALA A 226 7.82 5.09 8.73
C ALA A 226 6.93 4.87 7.51
N ILE A 227 5.69 4.38 7.70
CA ILE A 227 4.71 4.23 6.62
C ILE A 227 4.36 5.60 6.03
N LEU A 228 3.95 6.56 6.87
CA LEU A 228 3.55 7.90 6.41
C LEU A 228 4.69 8.63 5.69
N LEU A 229 5.89 8.65 6.28
CA LEU A 229 7.08 9.26 5.68
C LEU A 229 7.44 8.59 4.35
N SER A 230 7.36 7.26 4.27
CA SER A 230 7.65 6.54 3.03
C SER A 230 6.62 6.83 1.94
N LEU A 231 5.35 6.98 2.28
CA LEU A 231 4.30 7.38 1.33
C LEU A 231 4.54 8.78 0.79
N LEU A 232 4.92 9.74 1.65
CA LEU A 232 5.25 11.10 1.24
C LEU A 232 6.47 11.15 0.33
N MET A 233 7.55 10.46 0.69
CA MET A 233 8.75 10.33 -0.14
C MET A 233 8.42 9.68 -1.49
N TYR A 234 7.61 8.63 -1.50
CA TYR A 234 7.21 7.94 -2.71
C TYR A 234 6.39 8.84 -3.65
N VAL A 235 5.42 9.57 -3.10
CA VAL A 235 4.61 10.52 -3.87
C VAL A 235 5.46 11.68 -4.40
N ALA A 236 6.42 12.18 -3.62
CA ALA A 236 7.37 13.20 -4.08
C ALA A 236 8.26 12.69 -5.24
N GLN A 237 8.69 11.42 -5.21
CA GLN A 237 9.41 10.80 -6.31
C GLN A 237 8.55 10.71 -7.56
N ILE A 238 7.27 10.31 -7.43
CA ILE A 238 6.33 10.29 -8.57
C ILE A 238 6.20 11.70 -9.16
N LYS A 239 6.02 12.73 -8.32
CA LYS A 239 5.83 14.11 -8.78
C LYS A 239 7.01 14.66 -9.58
N GLU A 240 8.24 14.30 -9.19
CA GLU A 240 9.45 14.80 -9.86
C GLU A 240 9.90 13.92 -11.04
N LEU A 241 9.70 12.60 -10.94
CA LEU A 241 10.31 11.64 -11.87
C LEU A 241 9.31 11.01 -12.85
N ALA A 242 8.02 10.93 -12.48
CA ALA A 242 6.98 10.28 -13.29
C ALA A 242 5.94 11.31 -13.77
N ASN A 243 6.36 12.19 -14.67
CA ASN A 243 5.56 13.31 -15.19
C ASN A 243 4.16 12.91 -15.69
N GLU A 244 4.01 11.73 -16.29
CA GLU A 244 2.73 11.22 -16.83
C GLU A 244 1.66 11.05 -15.75
N LEU A 245 2.05 10.84 -14.49
CA LEU A 245 1.16 10.61 -13.36
C LEU A 245 1.00 11.81 -12.44
N SER A 246 1.75 12.88 -12.72
CA SER A 246 1.70 14.11 -11.94
C SER A 246 0.29 14.73 -11.94
N ALA A 247 -0.41 14.68 -13.08
CA ALA A 247 -1.79 15.18 -13.18
C ALA A 247 -2.79 14.37 -12.34
N ASP A 248 -2.63 13.04 -12.27
CA ASP A 248 -3.45 12.18 -11.43
C ASP A 248 -3.18 12.45 -9.95
N LEU A 249 -1.90 12.61 -9.59
CA LEU A 249 -1.49 13.00 -8.24
C LEU A 249 -2.07 14.35 -7.84
N ASP A 250 -1.96 15.37 -8.69
CA ASP A 250 -2.52 16.70 -8.41
C ASP A 250 -4.05 16.63 -8.26
N THR A 251 -4.73 15.79 -9.04
CA THR A 251 -6.18 15.54 -8.89
C THR A 251 -6.50 14.93 -7.52
N ILE A 252 -5.76 13.89 -7.12
CA ILE A 252 -5.94 13.20 -5.84
C ILE A 252 -5.69 14.18 -4.69
N VAL A 253 -4.58 14.91 -4.71
CA VAL A 253 -4.23 15.87 -3.65
C VAL A 253 -5.29 16.97 -3.57
N LYS A 254 -5.71 17.55 -4.70
CA LYS A 254 -6.74 18.62 -4.71
C LYS A 254 -8.04 18.17 -4.06
N ALA A 255 -8.44 16.92 -4.28
CA ALA A 255 -9.67 16.33 -3.77
C ALA A 255 -9.57 15.79 -2.34
N ASP A 256 -8.45 15.98 -1.63
CA ASP A 256 -8.18 15.31 -0.34
C ASP A 256 -8.38 13.78 -0.46
N GLY A 257 -7.90 13.25 -1.58
CA GLY A 257 -8.19 11.89 -2.00
C GLY A 257 -7.59 10.85 -1.08
N PHE A 258 -6.35 11.04 -0.59
CA PHE A 258 -5.68 10.05 0.26
C PHE A 258 -6.38 9.85 1.62
N GLU A 259 -7.11 10.85 2.12
CA GLU A 259 -7.90 10.79 3.35
C GLU A 259 -9.09 9.84 3.21
N THR A 260 -9.52 9.57 1.97
CA THR A 260 -10.59 8.60 1.67
C THR A 260 -10.05 7.16 1.52
N PHE A 261 -8.77 6.92 1.84
CA PHE A 261 -8.17 5.58 1.85
C PHE A 261 -7.64 5.24 3.24
N LEU A 262 -7.97 4.04 3.70
CA LEU A 262 -7.52 3.47 4.95
C LEU A 262 -6.18 2.75 4.77
N LEU A 263 -5.15 3.21 5.49
CA LEU A 263 -3.95 2.45 5.78
C LEU A 263 -4.27 1.40 6.85
N THR A 264 -4.33 0.16 6.42
CA THR A 264 -4.71 -1.00 7.23
C THR A 264 -3.50 -1.87 7.48
N ARG A 265 -3.14 -2.09 8.75
CA ARG A 265 -2.05 -2.96 9.16
C ARG A 265 -2.59 -4.24 9.78
N VAL A 266 -2.13 -5.38 9.28
CA VAL A 266 -2.51 -6.70 9.77
C VAL A 266 -1.27 -7.48 10.17
N ASP A 267 -1.19 -7.89 11.44
CA ASP A 267 -0.23 -8.90 11.87
C ASP A 267 -0.66 -10.25 11.29
N ALA A 268 0.12 -10.76 10.35
CA ALA A 268 -0.12 -12.01 9.66
C ALA A 268 0.91 -13.09 10.09
N SER A 269 1.47 -12.98 11.29
CA SER A 269 2.51 -13.90 11.80
C SER A 269 1.93 -15.21 12.37
N GLY A 270 0.69 -15.17 12.87
CA GLY A 270 0.03 -16.31 13.50
C GLY A 270 -1.02 -16.99 12.63
N ASN A 271 -1.60 -18.07 13.15
CA ASN A 271 -2.74 -18.79 12.55
C ASN A 271 -4.08 -18.03 12.65
N ARG A 272 -4.05 -16.79 13.15
CA ARG A 272 -5.19 -15.88 13.20
C ARG A 272 -4.66 -14.47 12.99
N PRO A 273 -4.88 -13.87 11.81
CA PRO A 273 -4.46 -12.51 11.56
C PRO A 273 -5.14 -11.54 12.53
N LEU A 274 -4.39 -10.52 12.94
CA LEU A 274 -4.87 -9.49 13.85
C LEU A 274 -4.73 -8.14 13.18
N LEU A 275 -5.84 -7.41 13.09
CA LEU A 275 -5.77 -6.01 12.73
C LEU A 275 -5.02 -5.24 13.83
N ILE A 276 -3.92 -4.59 13.46
CA ILE A 276 -3.14 -3.73 14.35
C ILE A 276 -3.74 -2.31 14.34
N SER A 277 -4.00 -1.78 13.14
CA SER A 277 -4.62 -0.47 12.97
C SER A 277 -5.31 -0.35 11.62
N ALA A 278 -6.29 0.55 11.54
CA ALA A 278 -6.90 1.02 10.31
C ALA A 278 -7.12 2.53 10.47
N THR A 279 -6.31 3.33 9.79
CA THR A 279 -6.34 4.81 9.88
C THR A 279 -6.35 5.41 8.49
N PRO A 280 -7.01 6.55 8.25
CA PRO A 280 -6.89 7.25 6.98
C PRO A 280 -5.43 7.56 6.64
N ALA A 281 -5.04 7.51 5.37
CA ALA A 281 -3.65 7.77 4.97
C ALA A 281 -3.21 9.19 5.32
N SER A 282 -4.14 10.15 5.25
CA SER A 282 -3.99 11.52 5.78
C SER A 282 -2.76 12.28 5.28
N ILE A 283 -2.35 12.06 4.03
CA ILE A 283 -1.16 12.70 3.45
C ILE A 283 -1.47 13.84 2.48
N SER A 284 -2.72 14.05 2.04
CA SER A 284 -3.00 15.09 1.04
C SER A 284 -2.79 16.48 1.63
N TRP A 285 -3.18 16.71 2.89
CA TRP A 285 -2.97 18.01 3.53
C TRP A 285 -1.47 18.33 3.68
N ILE A 286 -0.67 17.32 4.03
CA ILE A 286 0.80 17.44 4.11
C ILE A 286 1.35 17.76 2.73
N LEU A 287 0.90 17.06 1.68
CA LEU A 287 1.33 17.31 0.30
C LEU A 287 0.91 18.69 -0.21
N LYS A 288 -0.28 19.19 0.15
CA LYS A 288 -0.72 20.57 -0.16
C LYS A 288 0.21 21.58 0.50
N ARG A 289 0.52 21.38 1.78
CA ARG A 289 1.44 22.23 2.55
C ARG A 289 2.87 22.18 1.99
N LEU A 290 3.32 20.98 1.61
CA LEU A 290 4.63 20.74 1.00
C LEU A 290 4.64 21.00 -0.51
N GLY A 291 3.57 21.55 -1.09
CA GLY A 291 3.41 21.76 -2.54
C GLY A 291 4.44 22.72 -3.16
N GLU A 292 5.25 23.37 -2.35
CA GLU A 292 6.38 24.19 -2.78
C GLU A 292 7.54 23.33 -3.32
N LYS A 293 8.18 23.81 -4.40
CA LYS A 293 9.26 23.11 -5.11
C LYS A 293 10.38 22.61 -4.18
N ASN A 294 10.71 23.36 -3.13
CA ASN A 294 11.77 23.00 -2.18
C ASN A 294 11.38 21.85 -1.25
N SER A 295 10.11 21.75 -0.86
CA SER A 295 9.59 20.72 0.03
C SER A 295 9.51 19.34 -0.64
N ILE A 296 9.13 19.29 -1.93
CA ILE A 296 9.21 18.07 -2.74
C ILE A 296 10.66 17.60 -2.88
N LYS A 297 11.58 18.52 -3.16
CA LYS A 297 13.01 18.22 -3.25
C LYS A 297 13.60 17.76 -1.92
N LEU A 298 13.13 18.31 -0.80
CA LEU A 298 13.48 17.85 0.53
C LEU A 298 13.07 16.38 0.75
N LEU A 299 11.82 16.02 0.41
CA LEU A 299 11.37 14.62 0.52
C LEU A 299 12.21 13.66 -0.33
N ASN A 300 12.59 14.06 -1.55
CA ASN A 300 13.42 13.23 -2.43
C ASN A 300 14.84 13.07 -1.90
N THR A 301 15.46 14.14 -1.38
CA THR A 301 16.77 14.06 -0.73
C THR A 301 16.73 13.26 0.57
N MET A 302 15.64 13.31 1.34
CA MET A 302 15.45 12.43 2.51
C MET A 302 15.40 10.96 2.12
N SER A 303 14.72 10.60 1.02
CA SER A 303 14.74 9.23 0.50
C SER A 303 16.15 8.77 0.12
N TRP A 304 16.94 9.66 -0.49
CA TRP A 304 18.35 9.38 -0.82
C TRP A 304 19.23 9.24 0.44
N LEU A 305 18.99 10.09 1.44
CA LEU A 305 19.66 10.06 2.73
C LEU A 305 19.42 8.73 3.45
N VAL A 306 18.17 8.27 3.53
CA VAL A 306 17.83 6.95 4.11
C VAL A 306 18.60 5.85 3.40
N SER A 307 18.49 5.81 2.06
CA SER A 307 19.11 4.77 1.23
C SER A 307 20.63 4.77 1.33
N SER A 308 21.27 5.93 1.46
CA SER A 308 22.72 6.05 1.59
C SER A 308 23.21 5.71 3.00
N SER A 309 22.42 6.04 4.03
CA SER A 309 22.77 5.78 5.44
C SER A 309 22.86 4.28 5.76
N ILE A 310 22.03 3.45 5.12
CA ILE A 310 22.00 2.00 5.34
C ILE A 310 23.08 1.24 4.54
N LYS A 311 23.63 1.84 3.46
CA LYS A 311 24.55 1.20 2.51
C LYS A 311 26.05 1.42 2.82
N SER A 312 26.39 2.09 3.92
CA SER A 312 27.81 2.30 4.24
C SER A 312 28.53 1.01 4.64
N GLU A 313 29.76 0.87 4.17
CA GLU A 313 30.66 -0.26 4.47
C GLU A 313 31.36 -0.09 5.82
N ASP A 314 31.54 1.16 6.25
CA ASP A 314 32.10 1.50 7.56
C ASP A 314 31.00 1.39 8.63
N SER A 315 31.15 0.46 9.57
CA SER A 315 30.12 0.17 10.58
C SER A 315 29.84 1.35 11.51
N ASP A 316 30.86 2.09 11.90
CA ASP A 316 30.76 3.18 12.87
C ASP A 316 30.08 4.39 12.24
N PHE A 317 30.49 4.73 11.02
CA PHE A 317 29.82 5.73 10.21
C PHE A 317 28.40 5.30 9.87
N LYS A 318 28.16 4.05 9.48
CA LYS A 318 26.82 3.51 9.21
C LYS A 318 25.90 3.71 10.40
N ASN A 319 26.34 3.35 11.60
CA ASN A 319 25.54 3.51 12.81
C ASN A 319 25.24 4.99 13.12
N THR A 320 26.24 5.86 12.93
CA THR A 320 26.10 7.31 13.09
C THR A 320 25.09 7.88 12.09
N ALA A 321 25.25 7.56 10.80
CA ALA A 321 24.38 8.01 9.73
C ALA A 321 22.95 7.51 9.90
N LYS A 322 22.77 6.24 10.27
CA LYS A 322 21.44 5.68 10.56
C LYS A 322 20.76 6.42 11.72
N SER A 323 21.47 6.60 12.84
CA SER A 323 20.91 7.26 14.03
C SER A 323 20.53 8.71 13.75
N ALA A 324 21.42 9.48 13.12
CA ALA A 324 21.17 10.88 12.77
C ALA A 324 20.02 11.04 11.77
N SER A 325 19.99 10.21 10.72
CA SER A 325 18.91 10.22 9.74
C SER A 325 17.56 9.85 10.36
N ALA A 326 17.52 8.86 11.27
CA ALA A 326 16.29 8.52 12.00
C ALA A 326 15.79 9.66 12.87
N LYS A 327 16.68 10.34 13.61
CA LYS A 327 16.32 11.52 14.42
C LYS A 327 15.81 12.66 13.54
N CYS A 328 16.51 12.97 12.44
CA CYS A 328 16.04 13.97 11.49
C CYS A 328 14.65 13.61 10.94
N LEU A 329 14.38 12.36 10.55
CA LEU A 329 13.06 11.96 10.07
C LEU A 329 11.97 12.12 11.13
N ASN A 330 12.27 11.80 12.39
CA ASN A 330 11.32 12.02 13.49
C ASN A 330 11.05 13.52 13.70
N SER A 331 12.07 14.37 13.63
CA SER A 331 11.88 15.83 13.74
C SER A 331 11.17 16.41 12.51
N PHE A 332 11.44 15.88 11.31
CA PHE A 332 10.71 16.25 10.10
C PHE A 332 9.24 15.83 10.17
N TYR A 333 8.95 14.64 10.70
CA TYR A 333 7.57 14.23 10.97
C TYR A 333 6.86 15.21 11.90
N LYS A 334 7.50 15.62 13.01
CA LYS A 334 6.96 16.66 13.89
C LYS A 334 6.75 18.00 13.18
N TYR A 335 7.67 18.41 12.31
CA TYR A 335 7.51 19.60 11.48
C TYR A 335 6.27 19.50 10.61
N MET A 336 6.04 18.37 9.95
CA MET A 336 4.87 18.19 9.09
C MET A 336 3.59 18.34 9.89
N GLU A 337 3.48 17.66 11.03
CA GLU A 337 2.30 17.68 11.91
C GLU A 337 2.05 19.06 12.54
N THR A 338 3.09 19.74 13.03
CA THR A 338 2.95 20.95 13.87
C THR A 338 3.21 22.25 13.12
N GLY A 339 4.00 22.20 12.04
CA GLY A 339 4.53 23.37 11.38
C GLY A 339 5.68 24.08 12.06
N SER A 340 6.21 23.54 13.17
CA SER A 340 7.27 24.19 13.92
C SER A 340 8.61 24.11 13.17
N LEU A 341 9.11 25.27 12.74
CA LEU A 341 10.43 25.38 12.09
C LEU A 341 11.58 24.97 13.02
N ASP A 342 11.41 25.05 14.34
CA ASP A 342 12.42 24.60 15.31
C ASP A 342 12.75 23.11 15.14
N THR A 343 11.75 22.29 14.79
CA THR A 343 11.97 20.87 14.53
C THR A 343 12.73 20.60 13.23
N LEU A 344 12.66 21.49 12.23
CA LEU A 344 13.54 21.43 11.06
C LEU A 344 14.99 21.81 11.40
N VAL A 345 15.18 22.76 12.31
CA VAL A 345 16.51 23.10 12.85
C VAL A 345 17.12 21.91 13.60
N GLU A 346 16.31 21.19 14.39
CA GLU A 346 16.75 19.93 15.04
C GLU A 346 17.21 18.89 14.01
N CYS A 347 16.41 18.63 12.96
CA CYS A 347 16.84 17.72 11.89
C CYS A 347 18.17 18.18 11.27
N SER A 348 18.33 19.49 11.01
CA SER A 348 19.59 20.00 10.44
C SER A 348 20.79 19.75 11.34
N ARG A 349 20.66 19.94 12.66
CA ARG A 349 21.74 19.65 13.61
C ARG A 349 22.18 18.18 13.55
N ASP A 350 21.24 17.24 13.46
CA ASP A 350 21.56 15.83 13.33
C ASP A 350 22.30 15.53 12.01
N LEU A 351 21.91 16.15 10.90
CA LEU A 351 22.53 15.90 9.59
C LEU A 351 23.92 16.53 9.43
N VAL A 352 24.22 17.62 10.14
CA VAL A 352 25.58 18.19 10.17
C VAL A 352 26.58 17.14 10.67
N VAL A 353 26.22 16.34 11.69
CA VAL A 353 27.07 15.25 12.20
C VAL A 353 27.44 14.25 11.11
N VAL A 354 26.49 13.90 10.23
CA VAL A 354 26.72 12.98 9.11
C VAL A 354 27.65 13.62 8.07
N ALA A 355 27.38 14.87 7.71
CA ALA A 355 28.16 15.60 6.71
C ALA A 355 29.62 15.84 7.15
N ASP A 356 29.83 16.16 8.42
CA ASP A 356 31.15 16.39 9.01
C ASP A 356 31.93 15.08 9.14
N ARG A 357 31.30 14.03 9.66
CA ARG A 357 31.94 12.71 9.80
C ARG A 357 32.32 12.13 8.44
N ALA A 358 31.49 12.30 7.43
CA ALA A 358 31.82 11.91 6.06
C ALA A 358 33.00 12.71 5.49
N GLY A 359 33.14 13.98 5.88
CA GLY A 359 34.26 14.84 5.54
C GLY A 359 35.60 14.44 6.19
N GLN A 360 35.56 13.71 7.31
CA GLN A 360 36.75 13.18 7.98
C GLN A 360 37.20 11.83 7.40
N LEU A 361 36.24 11.01 6.95
CA LEU A 361 36.47 9.64 6.46
C LEU A 361 36.62 9.58 4.92
N GLN A 362 37.35 10.54 4.34
CA GLN A 362 37.49 10.68 2.89
C GLN A 362 38.23 9.47 2.27
N GLY A 363 37.49 8.49 1.77
CA GLY A 363 38.09 7.33 1.11
C GLY A 363 37.06 6.34 0.56
N LEU A 364 35.95 6.15 1.27
CA LEU A 364 34.91 5.19 0.90
C LEU A 364 33.79 5.86 0.07
N LYS A 365 33.45 5.25 -1.07
CA LYS A 365 32.39 5.74 -1.97
C LYS A 365 31.03 5.84 -1.26
N SER A 366 30.72 4.85 -0.41
CA SER A 366 29.47 4.79 0.34
C SER A 366 29.36 5.90 1.40
N VAL A 367 30.46 6.21 2.10
CA VAL A 367 30.55 7.35 3.04
C VAL A 367 30.35 8.69 2.32
N LYS A 368 31.00 8.86 1.14
CA LYS A 368 30.82 10.07 0.31
C LYS A 368 29.35 10.26 -0.11
N SER A 369 28.66 9.18 -0.50
CA SER A 369 27.24 9.23 -0.87
C SER A 369 26.35 9.71 0.28
N ALA A 370 26.52 9.15 1.47
CA ALA A 370 25.74 9.55 2.64
C ALA A 370 26.03 11.00 3.07
N GLY A 371 27.30 11.42 3.03
CA GLY A 371 27.67 12.82 3.30
C GLY A 371 27.07 13.80 2.28
N ALA A 372 27.05 13.43 0.99
CA ALA A 372 26.43 14.24 -0.06
C ALA A 372 24.90 14.34 0.14
N ALA A 373 24.24 13.22 0.46
CA ALA A 373 22.80 13.20 0.76
C ALA A 373 22.44 14.08 1.97
N ALA A 374 23.25 14.03 3.03
CA ALA A 374 23.06 14.89 4.20
C ALA A 374 23.19 16.37 3.84
N ARG A 375 24.21 16.75 3.05
CA ARG A 375 24.41 18.15 2.61
C ARG A 375 23.29 18.64 1.71
N GLU A 376 22.79 17.82 0.80
CA GLU A 376 21.68 18.20 -0.08
C GLU A 376 20.36 18.35 0.70
N THR A 377 20.12 17.46 1.67
CA THR A 377 18.97 17.57 2.58
C THR A 377 19.06 18.86 3.40
N LEU A 378 20.23 19.18 3.96
CA LEU A 378 20.50 20.43 4.69
C LEU A 378 20.24 21.67 3.83
N TYR A 379 20.64 21.64 2.57
CA TYR A 379 20.40 22.74 1.64
C TYR A 379 18.90 23.04 1.49
N TYR A 380 18.06 22.02 1.30
CA TYR A 380 16.62 22.24 1.17
C TYR A 380 15.94 22.60 2.48
N ILE A 381 16.42 22.11 3.64
CA ILE A 381 15.93 22.59 4.93
C ILE A 381 16.22 24.09 5.08
N THR A 382 17.44 24.53 4.76
CA THR A 382 17.83 25.94 4.85
C THR A 382 16.97 26.82 3.94
N ARG A 383 16.58 26.32 2.76
CA ARG A 383 15.67 27.01 1.83
C ARG A 383 14.22 27.09 2.29
N ILE A 384 13.81 26.29 3.26
CA ILE A 384 12.48 26.36 3.87
C ILE A 384 12.51 27.28 5.10
N LEU A 385 13.66 27.39 5.77
CA LEU A 385 13.84 28.22 6.97
C LEU A 385 14.02 29.72 6.67
N GLY A 386 14.46 30.09 5.47
CA GLY A 386 14.70 31.48 5.05
C GLY A 386 13.99 31.80 3.75
#